data_AF-A0A250F2V1-F1
#
_entry.id   AF-A0A250F2V1-F1
#
_cell.length_a   1.000
_cell.length_b   1.000
_cell.length_c   1.000
_cell.angle_alpha   90.00
_cell.angle_beta   90.00
_cell.angle_gamma   90.00
#
_symmetry.space_group_name_H-M   'P 1'
#
loop_
_entity.id
_entity.type
_entity.pdbx_description
1 polymer ?
#
loop_
_entity_poly.entity_id
_entity_poly.type
_entity_poly.pdbx_seq_one_letter_code
_entity_poly.pdbx_strand_id
1 'polypeptide(L)'
;MGYYIFTYGVKTPEIKAVFGSKDEAFLQKVKANDIFQNYAEQNQETSQALIDIIMGNPYSLEDYHYGYAFIGICATLGETLPKTQEIKLGYITDLINQTVAEDYDIEIDIEAELFPADYANPFPLPLIADFPMIDLLDKKRLEHIASLFAKVHKTENEIETMIEGDDQEKGFAYESIMGLKENIDFCLKNGLDMVVFCH
;
A
#
# COMPACT_ATOMS: atom_id res chain seq x y z
N MET A 1 19.13 3.51 2.76
CA MET A 1 17.90 2.82 2.32
C MET A 1 16.77 3.40 3.15
N GLY A 2 15.64 3.73 2.54
CA GLY A 2 14.45 4.24 3.22
C GLY A 2 13.30 3.25 3.07
N TYR A 3 12.25 3.43 3.86
CA TYR A 3 11.01 2.66 3.76
C TYR A 3 10.03 3.40 2.85
N TYR A 4 9.32 2.65 2.02
CA TYR A 4 8.49 3.18 0.96
C TYR A 4 7.08 2.62 1.04
N ILE A 5 6.10 3.52 1.03
CA ILE A 5 4.68 3.19 1.05
C ILE A 5 4.19 3.01 -0.38
N PHE A 6 3.51 1.90 -0.63
CA PHE A 6 2.88 1.59 -1.92
C PHE A 6 1.57 0.85 -1.71
N THR A 7 0.77 0.75 -2.77
CA THR A 7 -0.63 0.35 -2.66
C THR A 7 -1.08 -0.55 -3.81
N TYR A 8 -2.06 -1.42 -3.52
CA TYR A 8 -2.80 -2.20 -4.50
C TYR A 8 -4.30 -2.01 -4.30
N GLY A 9 -5.04 -1.86 -5.39
CA GLY A 9 -6.50 -1.96 -5.36
C GLY A 9 -6.91 -3.42 -5.30
N VAL A 10 -7.73 -3.81 -4.35
CA VAL A 10 -8.12 -5.22 -4.18
C VAL A 10 -9.61 -5.38 -3.96
N LYS A 11 -10.10 -6.57 -4.31
CA LYS A 11 -11.38 -7.05 -3.79
C LYS A 11 -11.12 -7.90 -2.56
N THR A 12 -11.35 -7.32 -1.38
CA THR A 12 -11.07 -7.99 -0.10
C THR A 12 -11.62 -9.41 0.02
N PRO A 13 -12.85 -9.74 -0.44
CA PRO A 13 -13.34 -11.12 -0.41
C PRO A 13 -12.51 -12.10 -1.24
N GLU A 14 -12.00 -11.66 -2.40
CA GLU A 14 -11.18 -12.51 -3.28
C GLU A 14 -9.80 -12.77 -2.65
N ILE A 15 -9.18 -11.76 -2.04
CA ILE A 15 -7.92 -11.92 -1.31
C ILE A 15 -8.10 -12.85 -0.10
N LYS A 16 -9.18 -12.69 0.68
CA LYS A 16 -9.46 -13.56 1.83
C LYS A 16 -9.67 -15.02 1.42
N ALA A 17 -10.27 -15.25 0.25
CA ALA A 17 -10.53 -16.59 -0.25
C ALA A 17 -9.26 -17.39 -0.58
N VAL A 18 -8.10 -16.73 -0.75
CA VAL A 18 -6.81 -17.38 -1.00
C VAL A 18 -6.33 -18.19 0.20
N PHE A 19 -6.54 -17.68 1.41
CA PHE A 19 -6.01 -18.26 2.64
C PHE A 19 -6.62 -19.64 2.90
N GLY A 20 -5.78 -20.68 2.86
CA GLY A 20 -6.23 -22.07 2.99
C GLY A 20 -7.06 -22.59 1.82
N SER A 21 -7.04 -21.92 0.67
CA SER A 21 -7.74 -22.34 -0.55
C SER A 21 -7.25 -23.67 -1.12
N LYS A 22 -5.98 -24.02 -0.87
CA LYS A 22 -5.27 -25.16 -1.47
C LYS A 22 -5.25 -25.11 -3.00
N ASP A 23 -5.33 -23.91 -3.57
CA ASP A 23 -5.28 -23.71 -5.02
C ASP A 23 -3.81 -23.75 -5.50
N GLU A 24 -3.40 -24.93 -5.96
CA GLU A 24 -2.05 -25.15 -6.50
C GLU A 24 -1.79 -24.33 -7.77
N ALA A 25 -2.81 -24.10 -8.60
CA ALA A 25 -2.64 -23.32 -9.83
C ALA A 25 -2.39 -21.84 -9.49
N PHE A 26 -3.13 -21.30 -8.51
CA PHE A 26 -2.90 -19.97 -8.00
C PHE A 26 -1.53 -19.85 -7.32
N LEU A 27 -1.11 -20.84 -6.52
CA LEU A 27 0.24 -20.89 -5.95
C LEU A 27 1.32 -20.75 -7.02
N GLN A 28 1.21 -21.46 -8.15
CA GLN A 28 2.17 -21.32 -9.24
C GLN A 28 2.07 -19.95 -9.93
N LYS A 29 0.87 -19.38 -10.05
CA LYS A 29 0.67 -18.04 -10.59
C LYS A 29 1.39 -16.98 -9.76
N VAL A 30 1.28 -17.03 -8.42
CA VAL A 30 2.00 -16.10 -7.53
C VAL A 30 3.50 -16.33 -7.61
N LYS A 31 3.95 -17.60 -7.64
CA LYS A 31 5.38 -17.90 -7.83
C LYS A 31 5.93 -17.37 -9.14
N ALA A 32 5.15 -17.30 -10.21
CA ALA A 32 5.59 -16.75 -11.49
C ALA A 32 5.51 -15.21 -11.56
N ASN A 33 5.02 -14.52 -10.52
CA ASN A 33 4.89 -13.07 -10.50
C ASN A 33 6.25 -12.41 -10.21
N ASP A 34 6.64 -11.42 -11.03
CA ASP A 34 7.94 -10.73 -10.91
C ASP A 34 8.12 -10.03 -9.55
N ILE A 35 7.07 -9.41 -9.02
CA ILE A 35 7.11 -8.74 -7.70
C ILE A 35 7.39 -9.78 -6.61
N PHE A 36 6.71 -10.92 -6.65
CA PHE A 36 6.95 -11.99 -5.69
C PHE A 36 8.38 -12.57 -5.81
N GLN A 37 8.85 -12.79 -7.04
CA GLN A 37 10.21 -13.30 -7.28
C GLN A 37 11.27 -12.39 -6.67
N ASN A 38 11.13 -11.06 -6.79
CA ASN A 38 12.08 -10.12 -6.19
C ASN A 38 12.26 -10.30 -4.67
N TYR A 39 11.20 -10.63 -3.93
CA TYR A 39 11.30 -10.93 -2.49
C TYR A 39 11.80 -12.35 -2.23
N ALA A 40 11.34 -13.33 -3.01
CA ALA A 40 11.74 -14.73 -2.86
C ALA A 40 13.23 -14.97 -3.16
N GLU A 41 13.82 -14.19 -4.06
CA GLU A 41 15.26 -14.23 -4.36
C GLU A 41 16.12 -13.69 -3.21
N GLN A 42 15.62 -12.65 -2.52
CA GLN A 42 16.29 -12.08 -1.34
C GLN A 42 16.16 -12.99 -0.12
N ASN A 43 15.03 -13.71 -0.01
CA ASN A 43 14.73 -14.54 1.13
C ASN A 43 13.92 -15.78 0.72
N GLN A 44 14.57 -16.94 0.71
CA GLN A 44 13.98 -18.19 0.22
C GLN A 44 12.79 -18.66 1.08
N GLU A 45 12.76 -18.32 2.38
CA GLU A 45 11.64 -18.67 3.26
C GLU A 45 10.32 -17.99 2.84
N THR A 46 10.38 -16.87 2.09
CA THR A 46 9.19 -16.23 1.50
C THR A 46 8.38 -17.20 0.61
N SER A 47 9.07 -18.10 -0.09
CA SER A 47 8.42 -19.15 -0.89
C SER A 47 7.66 -20.17 -0.04
N GLN A 48 8.20 -20.50 1.14
CA GLN A 48 7.54 -21.39 2.08
C GLN A 48 6.37 -20.69 2.76
N ALA A 49 6.52 -19.41 3.14
CA ALA A 49 5.43 -18.61 3.70
C ALA A 49 4.22 -18.51 2.73
N LEU A 50 4.47 -18.32 1.43
CA LEU A 50 3.42 -18.36 0.42
C LEU A 50 2.68 -19.71 0.37
N ILE A 51 3.43 -20.82 0.43
CA ILE A 51 2.84 -22.16 0.47
C ILE A 51 1.97 -22.29 1.72
N ASP A 52 2.46 -21.87 2.87
CA ASP A 52 1.73 -21.98 4.13
C ASP A 52 0.42 -21.19 4.10
N ILE A 53 0.44 -19.96 3.58
CA ILE A 53 -0.76 -19.13 3.39
C ILE A 53 -1.80 -19.83 2.49
N ILE A 54 -1.39 -20.27 1.30
CA ILE A 54 -2.33 -20.82 0.30
C ILE A 54 -2.82 -22.21 0.72
N MET A 55 -1.94 -23.05 1.27
CA MET A 55 -2.28 -24.42 1.66
C MET A 55 -2.97 -24.49 3.04
N GLY A 56 -2.93 -23.41 3.81
CA GLY A 56 -3.52 -23.34 5.15
C GLY A 56 -2.70 -24.11 6.18
N ASN A 57 -1.38 -24.10 6.04
CA ASN A 57 -0.48 -24.70 7.03
C ASN A 57 -0.33 -23.77 8.24
N PRO A 58 0.06 -24.31 9.41
CA PRO A 58 0.44 -23.48 10.54
C PRO A 58 1.62 -22.56 10.20
N TYR A 59 1.58 -21.32 10.68
CA TYR A 59 2.68 -20.38 10.53
C TYR A 59 3.82 -20.74 11.49
N SER A 60 4.99 -21.07 10.94
CA SER A 60 6.18 -21.50 11.69
C SER A 60 7.43 -20.67 11.42
N LEU A 61 7.36 -19.73 10.47
CA LEU A 61 8.47 -18.84 10.11
C LEU A 61 8.37 -17.51 10.87
N GLU A 62 9.40 -16.67 10.73
CA GLU A 62 9.33 -15.27 11.19
C GLU A 62 8.21 -14.52 10.46
N ASP A 63 7.52 -13.62 11.17
CA ASP A 63 6.26 -13.01 10.70
C ASP A 63 6.41 -12.24 9.38
N TYR A 64 7.52 -11.52 9.18
CA TYR A 64 7.74 -10.73 7.97
C TYR A 64 7.74 -11.53 6.67
N HIS A 65 8.13 -12.82 6.70
CA HIS A 65 8.09 -13.66 5.49
C HIS A 65 6.64 -13.79 4.97
N TYR A 66 5.67 -13.87 5.88
CA TYR A 66 4.25 -13.92 5.53
C TYR A 66 3.78 -12.58 4.96
N GLY A 67 4.32 -11.47 5.46
CA GLY A 67 4.06 -10.14 4.90
C GLY A 67 4.56 -10.00 3.46
N TYR A 68 5.81 -10.38 3.17
CA TYR A 68 6.35 -10.34 1.81
C TYR A 68 5.65 -11.32 0.86
N ALA A 69 5.27 -12.50 1.35
CA ALA A 69 4.44 -13.42 0.57
C ALA A 69 3.06 -12.81 0.25
N PHE A 70 2.48 -12.07 1.20
CA PHE A 70 1.20 -11.40 1.01
C PHE A 70 1.25 -10.26 0.00
N ILE A 71 2.37 -9.51 -0.08
CA ILE A 71 2.61 -8.54 -1.16
C ILE A 71 2.50 -9.24 -2.51
N GLY A 72 3.14 -10.41 -2.68
CA GLY A 72 3.05 -11.19 -3.92
C GLY A 72 1.64 -11.66 -4.29
N ILE A 73 0.82 -12.02 -3.29
CA ILE A 73 -0.59 -12.35 -3.49
C ILE A 73 -1.36 -11.13 -4.00
N CYS A 74 -1.18 -9.97 -3.35
CA CYS A 74 -1.82 -8.72 -3.77
C CYS A 74 -1.33 -8.27 -5.15
N ALA A 75 -0.06 -8.42 -5.48
CA ALA A 75 0.49 -8.13 -6.81
C ALA A 75 -0.06 -9.08 -7.91
N THR A 76 -0.61 -10.24 -7.54
CA THR A 76 -1.12 -11.25 -8.50
C THR A 76 -2.63 -11.18 -8.71
N LEU A 77 -3.38 -10.76 -7.69
CA LEU A 77 -4.85 -10.65 -7.72
C LEU A 77 -5.35 -9.21 -7.74
N GLY A 78 -4.58 -8.28 -7.19
CA GLY A 78 -4.92 -6.88 -7.14
C GLY A 78 -4.85 -6.22 -8.51
N GLU A 79 -5.52 -5.08 -8.60
CA GLU A 79 -5.48 -4.18 -9.73
C GLU A 79 -4.30 -3.22 -9.57
N THR A 80 -3.55 -3.01 -10.65
CA THR A 80 -2.54 -1.96 -10.71
C THR A 80 -3.24 -0.60 -10.66
N LEU A 81 -2.84 0.23 -9.70
CA LEU A 81 -3.41 1.56 -9.52
C LEU A 81 -2.84 2.56 -10.55
N PRO A 82 -3.57 3.65 -10.88
CA PRO A 82 -3.13 4.62 -11.88
C PRO A 82 -1.76 5.25 -11.59
N LYS A 83 -1.42 5.41 -10.31
CA LYS A 83 -0.16 6.00 -9.87
C LYS A 83 0.60 4.99 -9.02
N THR A 84 1.80 4.63 -9.47
CA THR A 84 2.67 3.61 -8.85
C THR A 84 3.86 4.24 -8.12
N GLN A 85 3.83 5.55 -7.92
CA GLN A 85 4.88 6.26 -7.21
C GLN A 85 4.85 5.87 -5.73
N GLU A 86 6.03 5.63 -5.18
CA GLU A 86 6.21 5.25 -3.79
C GLU A 86 6.35 6.50 -2.90
N ILE A 87 5.72 6.46 -1.72
CA ILE A 87 5.79 7.56 -0.74
C ILE A 87 6.83 7.18 0.31
N LYS A 88 7.95 7.91 0.38
CA LYS A 88 9.00 7.61 1.36
C LYS A 88 8.54 7.97 2.78
N LEU A 89 8.43 6.95 3.64
CA LEU A 89 8.05 7.07 5.04
C LEU A 89 9.03 7.98 5.80
N GLY A 90 8.49 8.87 6.64
CA GLY A 90 9.24 9.81 7.50
C GLY A 90 9.94 10.94 6.75
N TYR A 91 9.81 11.03 5.43
CA TYR A 91 10.28 12.19 4.66
C TYR A 91 9.15 12.77 3.84
N ILE A 92 8.62 12.03 2.87
CA ILE A 92 7.51 12.51 2.05
C ILE A 92 6.23 12.61 2.88
N THR A 93 6.01 11.70 3.84
CA THR A 93 4.85 11.79 4.76
C THR A 93 4.87 13.09 5.58
N ASP A 94 6.04 13.49 6.08
CA ASP A 94 6.20 14.75 6.83
C ASP A 94 6.00 15.96 5.93
N LEU A 95 6.53 15.92 4.71
CA LEU A 95 6.32 16.97 3.71
C LEU A 95 4.85 17.10 3.31
N ILE A 96 4.11 16.00 3.19
CA ILE A 96 2.66 16.03 2.94
C ILE A 96 1.97 16.77 4.08
N ASN A 97 2.21 16.36 5.33
CA ASN A 97 1.60 16.97 6.52
C ASN A 97 1.88 18.48 6.58
N GLN A 98 3.15 18.87 6.39
CA GLN A 98 3.56 20.27 6.37
C GLN A 98 2.90 21.05 5.23
N THR A 99 2.92 20.52 4.01
CA THR A 99 2.43 21.22 2.81
C THR A 99 0.94 21.52 2.92
N VAL A 100 0.12 20.55 3.36
CA VAL A 100 -1.33 20.78 3.46
C VAL A 100 -1.71 21.64 4.66
N ALA A 101 -0.91 21.62 5.73
CA ALA A 101 -1.08 22.55 6.85
C ALA A 101 -0.79 24.00 6.41
N GLU A 102 0.33 24.24 5.73
CA GLU A 102 0.73 25.58 5.27
C GLU A 102 -0.20 26.17 4.21
N ASP A 103 -0.53 25.38 3.19
CA ASP A 103 -1.22 25.90 1.99
C ASP A 103 -2.75 25.82 2.12
N TYR A 104 -3.28 24.95 2.99
CA TYR A 104 -4.72 24.69 3.10
C TYR A 104 -5.29 24.67 4.52
N ASP A 105 -4.49 24.88 5.57
CA ASP A 105 -4.92 24.82 6.98
C ASP A 105 -5.53 23.45 7.35
N ILE A 106 -4.93 22.37 6.82
CA ILE A 106 -5.34 20.99 7.05
C ILE A 106 -4.32 20.35 8.01
N GLU A 107 -4.72 20.10 9.26
CA GLU A 107 -3.93 19.32 10.21
C GLU A 107 -4.22 17.83 10.04
N ILE A 108 -3.20 17.06 9.64
CA ILE A 108 -3.27 15.61 9.46
C ILE A 108 -1.97 14.94 9.90
N ASP A 109 -2.07 13.65 10.17
CA ASP A 109 -0.94 12.72 10.22
C ASP A 109 -1.18 11.65 9.14
N ILE A 110 -0.62 11.85 7.95
CA ILE A 110 -0.85 10.95 6.82
C ILE A 110 -0.38 9.52 7.08
N GLU A 111 0.63 9.32 7.93
CA GLU A 111 1.09 7.98 8.30
C GLU A 111 0.00 7.25 9.10
N ALA A 112 -0.56 7.90 10.13
CA ALA A 112 -1.67 7.36 10.90
C ALA A 112 -2.97 7.23 10.07
N GLU A 113 -3.13 8.06 9.03
CA GLU A 113 -4.26 7.92 8.10
C GLU A 113 -4.15 6.63 7.26
N LEU A 114 -2.94 6.30 6.79
CA LEU A 114 -2.64 5.13 5.96
C LEU A 114 -2.42 3.84 6.75
N PHE A 115 -1.94 3.92 8.00
CA PHE A 115 -1.71 2.80 8.92
C PHE A 115 -2.43 3.02 10.27
N PRO A 116 -3.77 2.96 10.29
CA PRO A 116 -4.56 3.24 11.48
C PRO A 116 -4.35 2.21 12.61
N ALA A 117 -3.96 2.68 13.79
CA ALA A 117 -3.72 1.82 14.96
C ALA A 117 -4.97 1.11 15.50
N ASP A 118 -6.16 1.60 15.18
CA ASP A 118 -7.45 1.05 15.62
C ASP A 118 -8.06 0.06 14.63
N TYR A 119 -7.38 -0.22 13.51
CA TYR A 119 -7.89 -1.09 12.47
C TYR A 119 -7.35 -2.53 12.60
N ALA A 120 -8.26 -3.49 12.66
CA ALA A 120 -7.89 -4.90 12.71
C ALA A 120 -7.54 -5.37 11.29
N ASN A 121 -6.30 -5.83 11.08
CA ASN A 121 -5.91 -6.45 9.82
C ASN A 121 -6.91 -7.56 9.46
N PRO A 122 -7.66 -7.43 8.36
CA PRO A 122 -8.75 -8.34 8.04
C PRO A 122 -8.25 -9.67 7.47
N PHE A 123 -6.96 -9.77 7.17
CA PHE A 123 -6.32 -10.96 6.62
C PHE A 123 -5.76 -11.84 7.75
N PRO A 124 -5.87 -13.18 7.66
CA PRO A 124 -5.41 -14.08 8.70
C PRO A 124 -3.89 -14.27 8.61
N LEU A 125 -3.14 -13.17 8.69
CA LEU A 125 -1.68 -13.12 8.77
C LEU A 125 -1.24 -13.15 10.25
N PRO A 126 -0.01 -13.60 10.56
CA PRO A 126 0.55 -13.35 11.88
C PRO A 126 0.71 -11.84 12.09
N LEU A 127 0.75 -11.40 13.35
CA LEU A 127 1.10 -10.02 13.66
C LEU A 127 2.55 -9.78 13.25
N ILE A 128 2.76 -8.87 12.29
CA ILE A 128 4.10 -8.47 11.83
C ILE A 128 4.58 -7.34 12.73
N ALA A 129 5.75 -7.53 13.37
CA ALA A 129 6.22 -6.62 14.41
C ALA A 129 6.96 -5.38 13.88
N ASP A 130 7.48 -5.44 12.66
CA ASP A 130 8.34 -4.41 12.08
C ASP A 130 7.94 -4.11 10.61
N PHE A 131 8.54 -4.80 9.64
CA PHE A 131 8.26 -4.64 8.22
C PHE A 131 8.06 -5.98 7.52
N PRO A 132 7.20 -6.08 6.48
CA PRO A 132 6.42 -4.97 5.92
C PRO A 132 5.24 -4.58 6.82
N MET A 133 4.98 -3.28 6.94
CA MET A 133 3.71 -2.80 7.50
C MET A 133 2.61 -3.07 6.49
N ILE A 134 1.43 -3.48 6.95
CA ILE A 134 0.31 -3.87 6.09
C ILE A 134 -1.00 -3.40 6.71
N ASP A 135 -1.78 -2.64 5.94
CA ASP A 135 -3.13 -2.26 6.32
C ASP A 135 -4.13 -2.35 5.18
N LEU A 136 -5.41 -2.45 5.51
CA LEU A 136 -6.50 -2.37 4.54
C LEU A 136 -7.32 -1.10 4.78
N LEU A 137 -7.34 -0.22 3.78
CA LEU A 137 -8.24 0.92 3.74
C LEU A 137 -9.53 0.49 3.02
N ASP A 138 -10.58 0.25 3.82
CA ASP A 138 -11.90 -0.02 3.28
C ASP A 138 -12.53 1.22 2.65
N LYS A 139 -13.66 1.03 1.97
CA LYS A 139 -14.45 2.14 1.40
C LYS A 139 -14.63 3.33 2.35
N LYS A 140 -14.96 3.10 3.64
CA LYS A 140 -15.22 4.19 4.59
C LYS A 140 -13.95 5.00 4.85
N ARG A 141 -12.81 4.32 4.99
CA ARG A 141 -11.51 4.96 5.20
C ARG A 141 -11.05 5.70 3.95
N LEU A 142 -11.24 5.10 2.77
CA LEU A 142 -10.96 5.75 1.49
C LEU A 142 -11.79 7.04 1.31
N GLU A 143 -13.09 7.00 1.58
CA GLU A 143 -13.96 8.19 1.55
C GLU A 143 -13.51 9.26 2.56
N HIS A 144 -13.05 8.84 3.74
CA HIS A 144 -12.50 9.76 4.74
C HIS A 144 -11.23 10.46 4.24
N ILE A 145 -10.23 9.72 3.76
CA ILE A 145 -8.97 10.29 3.27
C ILE A 145 -9.23 11.19 2.04
N ALA A 146 -10.11 10.77 1.13
CA ALA A 146 -10.54 11.60 0.01
C ALA A 146 -11.14 12.94 0.48
N SER A 147 -11.91 12.93 1.58
CA SER A 147 -12.51 14.13 2.14
C SER A 147 -11.47 15.09 2.75
N LEU A 148 -10.40 14.57 3.37
CA LEU A 148 -9.30 15.37 3.90
C LEU A 148 -8.63 16.17 2.78
N PHE A 149 -8.34 15.51 1.66
CA PHE A 149 -7.67 16.14 0.52
C PHE A 149 -8.61 16.78 -0.50
N ALA A 150 -9.92 16.89 -0.23
CA ALA A 150 -10.90 17.35 -1.22
C ALA A 150 -10.59 18.75 -1.78
N LYS A 151 -10.05 19.65 -0.93
CA LYS A 151 -9.68 21.02 -1.32
C LYS A 151 -8.28 21.15 -1.93
N VAL A 152 -7.43 20.14 -1.76
CA VAL A 152 -6.05 20.16 -2.25
C VAL A 152 -6.05 19.94 -3.75
N HIS A 153 -5.45 20.84 -4.51
CA HIS A 153 -5.43 20.75 -5.97
C HIS A 153 -4.17 21.38 -6.54
N LYS A 154 -3.47 20.61 -7.38
CA LYS A 154 -2.38 21.04 -8.25
C LYS A 154 -2.47 20.31 -9.58
N THR A 155 -2.15 21.02 -10.65
CA THR A 155 -1.99 20.44 -11.99
C THR A 155 -0.60 19.81 -12.14
N GLU A 156 -0.46 18.85 -13.06
CA GLU A 156 0.84 18.20 -13.32
C GLU A 156 1.93 19.22 -13.67
N ASN A 157 1.62 20.20 -14.53
CA ASN A 157 2.58 21.27 -14.89
C ASN A 157 3.02 22.14 -13.69
N GLU A 158 2.10 22.43 -12.74
CA GLU A 158 2.46 23.18 -11.53
C GLU A 158 3.42 22.36 -10.66
N ILE A 159 3.15 21.06 -10.51
CA ILE A 159 3.99 20.13 -9.74
C ILE A 159 5.38 20.02 -10.39
N GLU A 160 5.45 19.81 -11.71
CA GLU A 160 6.71 19.76 -12.45
C GLU A 160 7.52 21.04 -12.28
N THR A 161 6.87 22.20 -12.40
CA THR A 161 7.53 23.51 -12.21
C THR A 161 8.09 23.67 -10.80
N MET A 162 7.40 23.17 -9.77
CA MET A 162 7.87 23.19 -8.38
C MET A 162 9.07 22.27 -8.20
N ILE A 163 9.00 21.04 -8.74
CA ILE A 163 10.08 20.03 -8.65
C ILE A 163 11.37 20.50 -9.33
N GLU A 164 11.25 21.20 -10.47
CA GLU A 164 12.38 21.76 -11.22
C GLU A 164 12.90 23.10 -10.64
N GLY A 165 12.12 23.73 -9.76
CA GLY A 165 12.40 25.04 -9.18
C GLY A 165 12.90 25.00 -7.73
N ASP A 166 12.69 26.11 -7.02
CA ASP A 166 13.16 26.30 -5.63
C ASP A 166 12.24 25.62 -4.60
N ASP A 167 11.00 25.27 -4.97
CA ASP A 167 9.98 24.64 -4.09
C ASP A 167 9.89 23.11 -4.25
N GLN A 168 11.03 22.47 -4.55
CA GLN A 168 11.11 21.06 -4.93
C GLN A 168 10.44 20.11 -3.91
N GLU A 169 10.66 20.32 -2.61
CA GLU A 169 10.09 19.47 -1.56
C GLU A 169 8.56 19.54 -1.53
N LYS A 170 7.98 20.74 -1.68
CA LYS A 170 6.52 20.90 -1.84
C LYS A 170 6.03 20.24 -3.12
N GLY A 171 6.81 20.32 -4.20
CA GLY A 171 6.55 19.60 -5.45
C GLY A 171 6.36 18.09 -5.22
N PHE A 172 7.28 17.43 -4.50
CA PHE A 172 7.17 16.01 -4.18
C PHE A 172 5.97 15.68 -3.27
N ALA A 173 5.64 16.55 -2.32
CA ALA A 173 4.44 16.40 -1.49
C ALA A 173 3.17 16.44 -2.34
N TYR A 174 3.05 17.40 -3.25
CA TYR A 174 1.90 17.52 -4.13
C TYR A 174 1.79 16.38 -5.14
N GLU A 175 2.91 15.93 -5.71
CA GLU A 175 2.95 14.73 -6.54
C GLU A 175 2.35 13.52 -5.79
N SER A 176 2.78 13.31 -4.56
CA SER A 176 2.30 12.21 -3.71
C SER A 176 0.83 12.34 -3.32
N ILE A 177 0.38 13.55 -2.95
CA ILE A 177 -1.03 13.81 -2.61
C ILE A 177 -1.93 13.57 -3.82
N MET A 178 -1.57 14.13 -4.98
CA MET A 178 -2.36 13.97 -6.21
C MET A 178 -2.36 12.51 -6.65
N GLY A 179 -1.23 11.81 -6.54
CA GLY A 179 -1.15 10.38 -6.82
C GLY A 179 -2.06 9.54 -5.93
N LEU A 180 -2.04 9.80 -4.61
CA LEU A 180 -2.91 9.14 -3.65
C LEU A 180 -4.38 9.41 -3.94
N LYS A 181 -4.76 10.66 -4.26
CA LYS A 181 -6.13 11.03 -4.64
C LYS A 181 -6.62 10.23 -5.84
N GLU A 182 -5.82 10.16 -6.91
CA GLU A 182 -6.18 9.40 -8.11
C GLU A 182 -6.35 7.90 -7.82
N ASN A 183 -5.48 7.33 -7.00
CA ASN A 183 -5.56 5.94 -6.57
C ASN A 183 -6.82 5.67 -5.74
N ILE A 184 -7.15 6.56 -4.79
CA ILE A 184 -8.37 6.45 -3.97
C ILE A 184 -9.62 6.56 -4.84
N ASP A 185 -9.68 7.55 -5.74
CA ASP A 185 -10.80 7.75 -6.66
C ASP A 185 -10.99 6.53 -7.57
N PHE A 186 -9.89 5.93 -8.04
CA PHE A 186 -9.93 4.69 -8.81
C PHE A 186 -10.53 3.54 -8.00
N CYS A 187 -10.07 3.32 -6.76
CA CYS A 187 -10.61 2.27 -5.91
C CYS A 187 -12.11 2.47 -5.64
N LEU A 188 -12.51 3.67 -5.22
CA LEU A 188 -13.92 3.99 -4.93
C LEU A 188 -14.82 3.80 -6.16
N LYS A 189 -14.37 4.24 -7.35
CA LYS A 189 -15.12 4.10 -8.60
C LYS A 189 -15.30 2.64 -9.03
N ASN A 190 -14.31 1.80 -8.77
CA ASN A 190 -14.32 0.38 -9.16
C ASN A 190 -14.80 -0.56 -8.05
N GLY A 191 -15.22 -0.02 -6.89
CA GLY A 191 -15.66 -0.83 -5.76
C GLY A 191 -14.56 -1.70 -5.17
N LEU A 192 -13.33 -1.20 -5.16
CA LEU A 192 -12.15 -1.83 -4.58
C LEU A 192 -11.87 -1.22 -3.20
N ASP A 193 -11.33 -2.04 -2.30
CA ASP A 193 -10.60 -1.56 -1.13
C ASP A 193 -9.13 -1.36 -1.53
N MET A 194 -8.34 -0.68 -0.69
CA MET A 194 -6.92 -0.47 -0.95
C MET A 194 -6.07 -1.13 0.13
N VAL A 195 -5.16 -2.03 -0.26
CA VAL A 195 -4.13 -2.53 0.67
C VAL A 195 -2.93 -1.61 0.57
N VAL A 196 -2.45 -1.15 1.72
CA VAL A 196 -1.28 -0.29 1.86
C VAL A 196 -0.15 -1.10 2.49
N PHE A 197 1.02 -0.97 1.91
CA PHE A 197 2.25 -1.62 2.35
C PHE A 197 3.31 -0.57 2.64
N CYS A 198 4.22 -0.86 3.56
CA CYS A 198 5.48 -0.11 3.71
C CYS A 198 6.63 -1.10 3.97
N HIS A 199 7.76 -0.98 3.26
CA HIS A 199 9.01 -1.71 3.54
C HIS A 199 10.22 -1.09 2.82
#